data_AF-A0A1F5X0S2-F1
#
_entry.id   AF-A0A1F5X0S2-F1
#
_cell.length_a   1.000
_cell.length_b   1.000
_cell.length_c   1.000
_cell.angle_alpha   90.00
_cell.angle_beta   90.00
_cell.angle_gamma   90.00
#
_symmetry.space_group_name_H-M   'P 1'
#
loop_
_entity.id
_entity.type
_entity.pdbx_description
1 polymer ?
#
loop_
_entity_poly.entity_id
_entity_poly.type
_entity_poly.pdbx_seq_one_letter_code
_entity_poly.pdbx_strand_id
1 'polypeptide(L)'
;MSAARILYKKYVQNTEKEAKIVLQRVFLCNIKKSLRKIIDKDKSCNTRSVYLSTKALKHVYDRHVYDKNTPEDFAIILENITNILKYPDKLFKNLVAKRGDILFVKEINQRLYYCSIEIAMGETGQSIEIVSLTITGEKYLKKFTLLWSWRTATPPS
;
A
#
# COMPACT_ATOMS: atom_id res chain seq x y z
N MET A 1 1.26 -4.27 19.22
CA MET A 1 0.87 -3.05 18.45
C MET A 1 1.56 -3.10 17.09
N SER A 2 0.87 -2.79 15.97
CA SER A 2 1.50 -2.89 14.63
C SER A 2 2.60 -1.83 14.45
N ALA A 3 3.63 -2.13 13.65
CA ALA A 3 4.73 -1.20 13.37
C ALA A 3 4.22 0.14 12.81
N ALA A 4 3.19 0.11 11.95
CA ALA A 4 2.55 1.31 11.41
C ALA A 4 1.88 2.16 12.51
N ARG A 5 1.23 1.54 13.50
CA ARG A 5 0.63 2.26 14.64
C ARG A 5 1.68 2.94 15.51
N ILE A 6 2.81 2.28 15.75
CA ILE A 6 3.92 2.87 16.51
C ILE A 6 4.46 4.10 15.75
N LEU A 7 4.65 3.97 14.44
CA LEU A 7 5.10 5.06 13.59
C LEU A 7 4.12 6.25 13.58
N TYR A 8 2.82 5.96 13.46
CA TYR A 8 1.75 6.95 13.50
C TYR A 8 1.77 7.74 14.80
N LYS A 9 1.69 7.04 15.95
CA LYS A 9 1.62 7.69 17.27
C LYS A 9 2.84 8.56 17.57
N LYS A 10 4.03 8.12 17.13
CA LYS A 10 5.28 8.81 17.45
C LYS A 10 5.57 10.03 16.56
N TYR A 11 5.16 9.99 15.29
CA TYR A 11 5.64 10.98 14.30
C TYR A 11 4.55 11.70 13.49
N VAL A 12 3.31 11.23 13.49
CA VAL A 12 2.26 11.74 12.59
C VAL A 12 1.01 12.20 13.33
N GLN A 13 0.62 11.51 14.40
CA GLN A 13 -0.58 11.86 15.17
C GLN A 13 -0.53 13.31 15.66
N ASN A 14 -1.65 14.02 15.53
CA ASN A 14 -1.82 15.42 15.94
C ASN A 14 -0.89 16.43 15.24
N THR A 15 -0.23 16.06 14.14
CA THR A 15 0.54 17.00 13.33
C THR A 15 -0.40 17.78 12.41
N GLU A 16 -0.19 19.10 12.29
CA GLU A 16 -0.93 19.95 11.35
C GLU A 16 -0.80 19.46 9.90
N LYS A 17 -1.75 19.81 9.03
CA LYS A 17 -1.68 19.50 7.60
C LYS A 17 -0.35 19.98 7.02
N GLU A 18 0.35 19.12 6.26
CA GLU A 18 1.65 19.44 5.63
C GLU A 18 2.80 19.76 6.60
N ALA A 19 2.63 19.52 7.91
CA ALA A 19 3.70 19.70 8.88
C ALA A 19 4.96 18.91 8.50
N LYS A 20 6.12 19.53 8.71
CA LYS A 20 7.42 18.87 8.55
C LYS A 20 7.54 17.77 9.60
N ILE A 21 7.88 16.56 9.15
CA ILE A 21 8.02 15.38 10.00
C ILE A 21 9.40 14.75 9.82
N VAL A 22 9.91 14.15 10.89
CA VAL A 22 11.18 13.40 10.84
C VAL A 22 11.01 12.22 9.89
N LEU A 23 11.92 12.09 8.92
CA LEU A 23 11.94 10.94 8.01
C LEU A 23 12.40 9.70 8.77
N GLN A 24 11.49 8.74 8.93
CA GLN A 24 11.76 7.44 9.51
C GLN A 24 11.15 6.37 8.60
N ARG A 25 11.75 5.19 8.61
CA ARG A 25 11.34 4.06 7.78
C ARG A 25 11.30 2.81 8.64
N VAL A 26 10.21 2.05 8.54
CA VAL A 26 10.03 0.80 9.30
C VAL A 26 9.70 -0.35 8.37
N PHE A 27 10.29 -1.50 8.66
CA PHE A 27 9.86 -2.76 8.05
C PHE A 27 8.44 -3.08 8.52
N LEU A 28 7.54 -3.33 7.58
CA LEU A 28 6.14 -3.56 7.86
C LEU A 28 5.81 -5.05 7.73
N CYS A 29 6.17 -5.66 6.60
CA CYS A 29 6.00 -7.09 6.39
C CYS A 29 6.75 -7.62 5.18
N ASN A 30 6.81 -8.95 5.04
CA ASN A 30 7.11 -9.61 3.78
C ASN A 30 5.83 -9.95 3.01
N ILE A 31 5.77 -9.64 1.71
CA ILE A 31 4.73 -10.16 0.82
C ILE A 31 4.91 -11.66 0.57
N LYS A 32 3.82 -12.35 0.18
CA LYS A 32 3.88 -13.77 -0.18
C LYS A 32 4.78 -13.99 -1.40
N LYS A 33 5.49 -15.13 -1.42
CA LYS A 33 6.36 -15.52 -2.55
C LYS A 33 5.59 -15.55 -3.88
N SER A 34 4.33 -15.99 -3.88
CA SER A 34 3.47 -16.02 -5.06
C SER A 34 3.20 -14.62 -5.62
N LEU A 35 2.86 -13.67 -4.77
CA LEU A 35 2.64 -12.27 -5.16
C LEU A 35 3.92 -11.63 -5.69
N ARG A 36 5.07 -11.90 -5.05
CA ARG A 36 6.37 -11.45 -5.56
C ARG A 36 6.65 -11.96 -6.98
N LYS A 37 6.38 -13.25 -7.25
CA LYS A 37 6.55 -13.83 -8.60
C LYS A 37 5.65 -13.16 -9.64
N ILE A 38 4.44 -12.74 -9.26
CA ILE A 38 3.53 -12.02 -10.16
C ILE A 38 4.10 -10.62 -10.46
N ILE A 39 4.53 -9.90 -9.43
CA ILE A 39 5.10 -8.56 -9.57
C ILE A 39 6.35 -8.60 -10.45
N ASP A 40 7.24 -9.56 -10.20
CA ASP A 40 8.50 -9.75 -10.93
C ASP A 40 8.32 -9.96 -12.45
N LYS A 41 7.16 -10.48 -12.88
CA LYS A 41 6.81 -10.61 -14.32
C LYS A 41 6.52 -9.26 -14.99
N ASP A 42 6.04 -8.26 -14.25
CA ASP A 42 5.73 -6.93 -14.78
C ASP A 42 6.83 -5.91 -14.48
N LYS A 43 7.43 -6.01 -13.30
CA LYS A 43 8.50 -5.12 -12.81
C LYS A 43 9.49 -5.95 -11.99
N SER A 44 10.75 -5.99 -12.44
CA SER A 44 11.82 -6.76 -11.79
C SER A 44 11.83 -6.51 -10.28
N CYS A 45 11.56 -7.57 -9.50
CA CYS A 45 11.35 -7.49 -8.06
C CYS A 45 11.89 -8.76 -7.39
N ASN A 46 13.11 -8.65 -6.87
CA ASN A 46 13.80 -9.76 -6.21
C ASN A 46 13.56 -9.81 -4.69
N THR A 47 12.96 -8.77 -4.11
CA THR A 47 12.72 -8.62 -2.67
C THR A 47 11.27 -8.90 -2.29
N ARG A 48 11.03 -9.18 -1.01
CA ARG A 48 9.67 -9.29 -0.44
C ARG A 48 9.39 -8.26 0.64
N SER A 49 10.42 -7.57 1.10
CA SER A 49 10.37 -6.71 2.27
C SER A 49 9.67 -5.41 1.92
N VAL A 50 8.52 -5.17 2.57
CA VAL A 50 7.74 -3.96 2.44
C VAL A 50 8.03 -3.02 3.59
N TYR A 51 8.26 -1.76 3.26
CA TYR A 51 8.56 -0.70 4.19
C TYR A 51 7.55 0.42 4.10
N LEU A 52 7.35 1.08 5.24
CA LEU A 52 6.53 2.29 5.36
C LEU A 52 7.39 3.41 5.89
N SER A 53 7.40 4.54 5.19
CA SER A 53 8.04 5.76 5.67
C SER A 53 7.04 6.66 6.40
N THR A 54 7.52 7.50 7.31
CA THR A 54 6.72 8.57 7.92
C THR A 54 6.18 9.52 6.86
N LYS A 55 6.94 9.80 5.79
CA LYS A 55 6.49 10.61 4.65
C LYS A 55 5.23 10.02 3.99
N ALA A 56 5.25 8.73 3.66
CA ALA A 56 4.10 8.06 3.06
C ALA A 56 2.92 7.99 4.04
N LEU A 57 3.19 7.72 5.32
CA LEU A 57 2.15 7.68 6.35
C LEU A 57 1.49 9.04 6.59
N LYS A 58 2.29 10.12 6.61
CA LYS A 58 1.81 11.50 6.73
C LYS A 58 0.97 11.92 5.52
N HIS A 59 1.41 11.58 4.31
CA HIS A 59 0.62 11.77 3.09
C HIS A 59 -0.76 11.08 3.16
N VAL A 60 -0.79 9.85 3.67
CA VAL A 60 -2.05 9.12 3.85
C VAL A 60 -2.92 9.73 4.94
N TYR A 61 -2.31 10.16 6.06
CA TYR A 61 -3.01 10.85 7.14
C TYR A 61 -3.63 12.16 6.65
N ASP A 62 -2.85 13.04 6.02
CA ASP A 62 -3.33 14.35 5.57
C ASP A 62 -4.48 14.23 4.58
N ARG A 63 -4.35 13.30 3.64
CA ARG A 63 -5.41 13.02 2.68
C ARG A 63 -6.75 12.64 3.33
N HIS A 64 -6.73 11.81 4.37
CA HIS A 64 -7.97 11.30 4.95
C HIS A 64 -8.49 12.21 6.06
N VAL A 65 -7.61 12.74 6.91
CA VAL A 65 -8.03 13.58 8.03
C VAL A 65 -8.35 15.00 7.60
N TYR A 66 -7.56 15.60 6.71
CA TYR A 66 -7.75 17.00 6.31
C TYR A 66 -8.40 17.17 4.94
N ASP A 67 -7.96 16.44 3.91
CA ASP A 67 -8.46 16.70 2.54
C ASP A 67 -9.84 16.07 2.28
N LYS A 68 -10.06 14.85 2.78
CA LYS A 68 -11.30 14.11 2.55
C LYS A 68 -12.26 14.13 3.73
N ASN A 69 -11.76 14.49 4.92
CA ASN A 69 -12.52 14.42 6.17
C ASN A 69 -13.14 13.02 6.42
N THR A 70 -12.37 11.96 6.19
CA THR A 70 -12.71 10.54 6.45
C THR A 70 -11.70 9.86 7.39
N PRO A 71 -11.54 10.32 8.65
CA PRO A 71 -10.60 9.75 9.61
C PRO A 71 -10.85 8.27 9.94
N GLU A 72 -12.08 7.79 9.80
CA GLU A 72 -12.45 6.38 9.97
C GLU A 72 -11.80 5.47 8.91
N ASP A 73 -11.73 5.92 7.65
CA ASP A 73 -11.04 5.17 6.60
C ASP A 73 -9.54 5.11 6.88
N PHE A 74 -8.95 6.18 7.43
CA PHE A 74 -7.56 6.18 7.87
C PHE A 74 -7.31 5.14 8.97
N ALA A 75 -8.20 5.05 9.95
CA ALA A 75 -8.10 4.05 11.01
C ALA A 75 -8.15 2.63 10.44
N ILE A 76 -9.10 2.34 9.54
CA ILE A 76 -9.23 1.04 8.88
C ILE A 76 -7.94 0.69 8.10
N ILE A 77 -7.41 1.65 7.34
CA ILE A 77 -6.16 1.49 6.59
C ILE A 77 -5.00 1.16 7.55
N LEU A 78 -4.85 1.92 8.63
CA LEU A 78 -3.75 1.76 9.57
C LEU A 78 -3.78 0.39 10.27
N GLU A 79 -4.97 -0.13 10.53
CA GLU A 79 -5.19 -1.45 11.12
C GLU A 79 -4.93 -2.59 10.13
N ASN A 80 -5.26 -2.38 8.85
CA ASN A 80 -5.28 -3.46 7.86
C ASN A 80 -4.15 -3.40 6.82
N ILE A 81 -3.25 -2.41 6.87
CA ILE A 81 -2.18 -2.24 5.89
C ILE A 81 -1.36 -3.51 5.61
N THR A 82 -1.02 -4.27 6.65
CA THR A 82 -0.30 -5.54 6.49
C THR A 82 -1.16 -6.61 5.82
N ASN A 83 -2.47 -6.63 6.11
CA ASN A 83 -3.41 -7.57 5.53
C ASN A 83 -3.62 -7.27 4.03
N ILE A 84 -3.78 -5.99 3.65
CA ILE A 84 -3.85 -5.54 2.25
C ILE A 84 -2.63 -6.03 1.46
N LEU A 85 -1.44 -5.94 2.03
CA LEU A 85 -0.19 -6.34 1.36
C LEU A 85 0.02 -7.85 1.30
N LYS A 86 -0.32 -8.60 2.35
CA LYS A 86 -0.10 -10.06 2.41
C LYS A 86 -1.21 -10.87 1.74
N TYR A 87 -2.43 -10.37 1.78
CA TYR A 87 -3.64 -11.05 1.33
C TYR A 87 -4.53 -10.10 0.51
N PRO A 88 -4.01 -9.46 -0.56
CA PRO A 88 -4.84 -8.68 -1.47
C PRO A 88 -5.85 -9.59 -2.17
N ASP A 89 -6.98 -9.02 -2.56
CA ASP A 89 -7.94 -9.70 -3.42
C ASP A 89 -7.58 -9.53 -4.90
N LYS A 90 -6.93 -8.42 -5.26
CA LYS A 90 -6.47 -8.12 -6.63
C LYS A 90 -5.12 -7.39 -6.61
N LEU A 91 -4.32 -7.61 -7.66
CA LEU A 91 -3.12 -6.83 -7.98
C LEU A 91 -3.30 -6.16 -9.34
N PHE A 92 -2.95 -4.89 -9.44
CA PHE A 92 -2.98 -4.15 -10.71
C PHE A 92 -1.64 -3.47 -10.97
N LYS A 93 -1.30 -3.33 -12.26
CA LYS A 93 -0.26 -2.41 -12.70
C LYS A 93 -0.75 -0.98 -12.56
N ASN A 94 0.07 -0.10 -11.99
CA ASN A 94 -0.30 1.30 -11.85
C ASN A 94 -0.26 2.04 -13.20
N LEU A 95 -0.93 3.18 -13.27
CA LEU A 95 -0.85 4.06 -14.43
C LEU A 95 0.51 4.76 -14.48
N VAL A 96 1.11 4.89 -15.67
CA VAL A 96 2.41 5.56 -15.86
C VAL A 96 2.41 7.00 -15.33
N ALA A 97 1.27 7.70 -15.44
CA ALA A 97 1.11 9.07 -14.94
C ALA A 97 0.92 9.17 -13.41
N LYS A 98 0.97 8.05 -12.66
CA LYS A 98 0.79 8.00 -11.21
C LYS A 98 2.04 7.41 -10.56
N ARG A 99 2.35 7.88 -9.35
CA ARG A 99 3.48 7.36 -8.57
C ARG A 99 3.19 5.96 -8.03
N GLY A 100 4.23 5.12 -7.98
CA GLY A 100 4.18 3.72 -7.60
C GLY A 100 4.04 2.80 -8.82
N ASP A 101 4.48 1.55 -8.70
CA ASP A 101 4.48 0.56 -9.77
C ASP A 101 3.23 -0.34 -9.73
N ILE A 102 2.82 -0.78 -8.55
CA ILE A 102 1.79 -1.82 -8.38
C ILE A 102 0.76 -1.38 -7.34
N LEU A 103 -0.52 -1.71 -7.59
CA LEU A 103 -1.62 -1.51 -6.65
C LEU A 103 -2.06 -2.85 -6.06
N PHE A 104 -2.01 -2.95 -4.73
CA PHE A 104 -2.61 -4.02 -3.95
C PHE A 104 -4.00 -3.60 -3.56
N VAL A 105 -5.03 -4.36 -3.93
CA VAL A 105 -6.43 -4.01 -3.64
C VAL A 105 -7.03 -5.07 -2.73
N LYS A 106 -7.75 -4.60 -1.70
CA LYS A 106 -8.50 -5.45 -0.78
C LYS A 106 -9.87 -4.84 -0.47
N GLU A 107 -10.88 -5.70 -0.44
CA GLU A 107 -12.21 -5.37 0.06
C GLU A 107 -12.25 -5.55 1.58
N ILE A 108 -12.66 -4.50 2.29
CA ILE A 108 -12.83 -4.50 3.75
C ILE A 108 -14.15 -3.81 4.04
N ASN A 109 -15.07 -4.49 4.73
CA ASN A 109 -16.40 -3.98 5.05
C ASN A 109 -17.12 -3.42 3.80
N GLN A 110 -17.15 -4.20 2.71
CA GLN A 110 -17.77 -3.85 1.42
C GLN A 110 -17.19 -2.60 0.71
N ARG A 111 -16.04 -2.09 1.18
CA ARG A 111 -15.32 -0.98 0.56
C ARG A 111 -13.99 -1.47 0.01
N LEU A 112 -13.60 -0.96 -1.14
CA LEU A 112 -12.31 -1.29 -1.76
C LEU A 112 -11.24 -0.31 -1.28
N TYR A 113 -10.18 -0.85 -0.71
CA TYR A 113 -8.98 -0.12 -0.36
C TYR A 113 -7.85 -0.55 -1.28
N TYR A 114 -7.00 0.39 -1.67
CA TYR A 114 -5.74 0.05 -2.32
C TYR A 114 -4.53 0.59 -1.57
N CYS A 115 -3.44 -0.14 -1.71
CA CYS A 115 -2.09 0.26 -1.33
C CYS A 115 -1.23 0.30 -2.59
N SER A 116 -0.75 1.49 -2.94
CA SER A 116 0.22 1.70 -4.02
C SER A 116 1.63 1.51 -3.47
N ILE A 117 2.40 0.64 -4.13
CA ILE A 117 3.79 0.36 -3.79
C ILE A 117 4.72 0.78 -4.93
N GLU A 118 5.97 1.07 -4.59
CA GLU A 118 7.07 1.39 -5.49
C GLU A 118 8.21 0.41 -5.21
N ILE A 119 8.77 -0.18 -6.26
CA ILE A 119 9.98 -1.01 -6.17
C ILE A 119 11.16 -0.07 -6.32
N ALA A 120 11.79 0.26 -5.20
CA ALA A 120 12.92 1.17 -5.15
C ALA A 120 14.23 0.37 -5.15
N MET A 121 15.25 0.91 -5.83
CA MET A 121 16.63 0.45 -5.68
C MET A 121 17.31 1.36 -4.66
N GLY A 122 17.69 0.80 -3.51
CA GLY A 122 18.52 1.49 -2.52
C GLY A 122 19.97 0.98 -2.55
N GLU A 123 20.82 1.58 -1.71
CA GLU A 123 22.23 1.19 -1.55
C GLU A 123 22.38 -0.29 -1.13
N THR A 124 21.44 -0.79 -0.33
CA THR A 124 21.44 -2.18 0.16
C THR A 124 20.65 -3.14 -0.74
N GLY A 125 20.26 -2.71 -1.94
CA GLY A 125 19.47 -3.48 -2.89
C GLY A 125 17.99 -3.05 -2.97
N GLN A 126 17.16 -3.88 -3.60
CA GLN A 126 15.76 -3.55 -3.83
C GLN A 126 14.91 -3.62 -2.55
N SER A 127 14.00 -2.66 -2.42
CA SER A 127 12.93 -2.67 -1.42
C SER A 127 11.57 -2.37 -2.04
N ILE A 128 10.50 -2.82 -1.37
CA ILE A 128 9.14 -2.41 -1.70
C ILE A 128 8.75 -1.29 -0.74
N GLU A 129 8.52 -0.09 -1.26
CA GLU A 129 8.11 1.08 -0.49
C GLU A 129 6.62 1.35 -0.69
N ILE A 130 5.90 1.59 0.40
CA ILE A 130 4.52 2.07 0.31
C ILE A 130 4.54 3.56 -0.05
N VAL A 131 3.85 3.93 -1.13
CA VAL A 131 3.74 5.32 -1.60
C VAL A 131 2.46 5.97 -1.08
N SER A 132 1.34 5.24 -1.13
CA SER A 132 0.03 5.79 -0.81
C SER A 132 -0.97 4.67 -0.52
N LEU A 133 -1.94 4.95 0.35
CA LEU A 133 -3.12 4.14 0.58
C LEU A 133 -4.38 5.00 0.50
N THR A 134 -5.49 4.45 0.05
CA THR A 134 -6.80 5.12 0.03
C THR A 134 -7.92 4.14 -0.28
N ILE A 135 -9.15 4.56 0.03
CA ILE A 135 -10.37 4.00 -0.54
C ILE A 135 -10.46 4.26 -2.05
N THR A 136 -11.10 3.35 -2.78
CA THR A 136 -11.37 3.41 -4.22
C THR A 136 -12.70 2.74 -4.57
N GLY A 137 -13.03 2.67 -5.86
CA GLY A 137 -14.21 1.97 -6.37
C GLY A 137 -13.92 1.25 -7.68
N GLU A 138 -14.76 0.28 -8.03
CA GLU A 138 -14.58 -0.58 -9.21
C GLU A 138 -14.44 0.23 -10.52
N LYS A 139 -15.22 1.31 -10.68
CA LYS A 139 -15.12 2.20 -11.86
C LYS A 139 -13.72 2.81 -12.02
N TYR A 140 -13.04 3.12 -10.92
CA TYR A 140 -11.68 3.63 -10.97
C TYR A 140 -10.69 2.52 -11.33
N LEU A 141 -10.85 1.32 -10.74
CA LEU A 141 -9.98 0.17 -10.98
C LEU A 141 -10.02 -0.33 -12.44
N LYS A 142 -11.12 -0.12 -13.17
CA LYS A 142 -11.24 -0.42 -14.61
C LYS A 142 -10.20 0.30 -15.49
N LYS A 143 -9.55 1.36 -14.99
CA LYS A 143 -8.50 2.09 -15.71
C LYS A 143 -7.14 1.40 -15.66
N PHE A 144 -6.96 0.40 -14.79
CA PHE A 144 -5.68 -0.25 -14.53
C PHE A 144 -5.63 -1.63 -15.16
N THR A 145 -4.43 -2.11 -15.48
CA THR A 145 -4.23 -3.47 -15.97
C THR A 145 -4.23 -4.44 -14.79
N LEU A 146 -5.17 -5.39 -14.78
CA LEU A 146 -5.21 -6.46 -13.77
C LEU A 146 -4.03 -7.42 -14.00
N LEU A 147 -3.23 -7.64 -12.96
CA LEU A 147 -2.10 -8.58 -12.99
C LEU A 147 -2.46 -9.92 -12.36
N TRP A 148 -3.30 -9.90 -11.32
CA TRP A 148 -3.73 -11.09 -10.60
C TRP A 148 -4.98 -10.83 -9.76
N SER A 149 -5.80 -11.85 -9.54
CA SER A 149 -6.98 -11.81 -8.68
C SER A 149 -7.13 -13.14 -7.94
N TRP A 150 -7.47 -13.08 -6.65
CA TRP A 150 -7.70 -14.28 -5.82
C TRP A 150 -8.88 -15.11 -6.34
N ARG A 151 -9.94 -14.45 -6.82
CA ARG A 151 -11.17 -15.13 -7.27
C ARG A 151 -11.03 -15.90 -8.59
N THR A 152 -9.95 -15.69 -9.34
CA THR A 152 -9.68 -16.38 -10.62
C THR A 152 -8.64 -17.48 -10.51
N ALA A 153 -8.28 -17.91 -9.30
CA ALA A 153 -7.48 -19.12 -9.11
C ALA A 153 -8.37 -20.34 -9.38
N THR A 154 -8.50 -20.74 -10.65
CA THR A 154 -9.02 -22.04 -11.02
C THR A 154 -8.16 -23.12 -10.33
N PRO A 155 -8.75 -24.12 -9.66
CA PRO A 155 -7.98 -25.27 -9.18
C PRO A 155 -7.35 -25.96 -10.40
N PRO A 156 -6.18 -26.59 -10.27
CA PRO A 156 -5.72 -27.52 -11.29
C PRO A 156 -6.78 -28.63 -11.42
N SER A 157 -7.32 -28.78 -12.62
CA SER A 157 -8.13 -29.92 -13.06
C SER A 157 -7.32 -31.22 -13.04
#